data_AF-A0A5P6P293-F1
#
_entry.id   AF-A0A5P6P293-F1
#
_cell.length_a   1.000
_cell.length_b   1.000
_cell.length_c   1.000
_cell.angle_alpha   90.00
_cell.angle_beta   90.00
_cell.angle_gamma   90.00
#
_symmetry.space_group_name_H-M   'P 1'
#
loop_
_entity.id
_entity.type
_entity.pdbx_description
1 polymer ?
#
loop_
_entity_poly.entity_id
_entity_poly.type
_entity_poly.pdbx_seq_one_letter_code
_entity_poly.pdbx_strand_id
1 'polypeptide(L)'
;MAYTEDHIALAAEYTLGTLDADERAQVETMMAVDTAFADIVQGWAYRLGVLNQMVGSIEPRPVVWENIRSELARTAFAQEPPALQESSPSSPLPPPVPEFSAPEAAPPELPSDVTRQPEPQPPEAQPPEHDQTARPASDALSDVTPIFMPQVHAPDPEVVRAPQAPVADNTNLIHLESRVKRWRTIASAVGALAAALLVTLSLQIFQPDALPGGLRPAPRIQRVEVKTPAPLTASSQYVALLQGQGGGPAFILTIDGATRNFTVRKVGATPEPGKSFELWLISDKLPRPRSLGVIGSGDFTARPVLGSYDADVVNGATYAVTVEQAGGSPNGQPTSAPVFTGKLIETVPPVQPR
;
A
#
# COMPACT_ATOMS: atom_id res chain seq x y z
N MET A 1 18.23 -9.89 -3.63
CA MET A 1 18.61 -10.57 -2.35
C MET A 1 17.39 -11.37 -1.86
N ALA A 2 17.30 -11.79 -0.59
CA ALA A 2 16.00 -12.13 0.00
C ALA A 2 15.37 -10.83 0.52
N TYR A 3 14.19 -10.47 0.00
CA TYR A 3 13.44 -9.30 0.44
C TYR A 3 12.73 -9.62 1.77
N THR A 4 12.58 -8.63 2.63
CA THR A 4 11.74 -8.76 3.84
C THR A 4 10.27 -8.55 3.49
N GLU A 5 9.37 -8.94 4.40
CA GLU A 5 7.93 -8.72 4.22
C GLU A 5 7.61 -7.23 4.00
N ASP A 6 8.33 -6.34 4.70
CA ASP A 6 8.19 -4.88 4.60
C ASP A 6 8.46 -4.38 3.17
N HIS A 7 9.44 -4.94 2.47
CA HIS A 7 9.71 -4.61 1.06
C HIS A 7 8.59 -5.10 0.14
N ILE A 8 8.00 -6.26 0.43
CA ILE A 8 6.91 -6.85 -0.37
C ILE A 8 5.60 -6.07 -0.16
N ALA A 9 5.37 -5.56 1.06
CA ALA A 9 4.28 -4.65 1.40
C ALA A 9 4.45 -3.28 0.73
N LEU A 10 5.63 -2.66 0.86
CA LEU A 10 5.97 -1.37 0.23
C LEU A 10 5.76 -1.42 -1.30
N ALA A 11 6.15 -2.52 -1.94
CA ALA A 11 5.90 -2.75 -3.38
C ALA A 11 4.40 -2.89 -3.73
N ALA A 12 3.59 -3.44 -2.82
CA ALA A 12 2.13 -3.53 -2.99
C ALA A 12 1.46 -2.17 -2.82
N GLU A 13 1.86 -1.40 -1.81
CA GLU A 13 1.33 -0.07 -1.48
C GLU A 13 1.71 0.98 -2.53
N TYR A 14 2.93 0.91 -3.08
CA TYR A 14 3.33 1.67 -4.27
C TYR A 14 2.39 1.38 -5.45
N THR A 15 2.11 0.10 -5.70
CA THR A 15 1.24 -0.35 -6.80
C THR A 15 -0.22 0.08 -6.60
N LEU A 16 -0.70 0.07 -5.35
CA LEU A 16 -2.02 0.59 -4.97
C LEU A 16 -2.09 2.12 -5.02
N GLY A 17 -0.94 2.80 -5.11
CA GLY A 17 -0.82 4.25 -5.11
C GLY A 17 -1.03 4.90 -3.75
N THR A 18 -0.98 4.12 -2.66
CA THR A 18 -1.31 4.55 -1.28
C THR A 18 -0.14 5.19 -0.54
N LEU A 19 1.09 4.99 -0.99
CA LEU A 19 2.30 5.64 -0.44
C LEU A 19 2.28 7.16 -0.67
N ASP A 20 2.92 7.87 0.25
CA ASP A 20 3.15 9.32 0.14
C ASP A 20 4.21 9.67 -0.93
N ALA A 21 4.55 10.95 -1.05
CA ALA A 21 5.48 11.44 -2.08
C ALA A 21 6.94 11.04 -1.83
N ASP A 22 7.38 11.00 -0.57
CA ASP A 22 8.77 10.70 -0.19
C ASP A 22 9.00 9.19 -0.21
N GLU A 23 8.04 8.41 0.28
CA GLU A 23 8.01 6.94 0.18
C GLU A 23 8.00 6.49 -1.29
N ARG A 24 7.23 7.16 -2.15
CA ARG A 24 7.19 6.88 -3.59
C ARG A 24 8.52 7.17 -4.28
N ALA A 25 9.13 8.31 -3.98
CA ALA A 25 10.46 8.66 -4.50
C ALA A 25 11.54 7.67 -4.03
N GLN A 26 11.44 7.14 -2.81
CA GLN A 26 12.28 6.05 -2.33
C GLN A 26 12.09 4.76 -3.16
N VAL A 27 10.84 4.34 -3.40
CA VAL A 27 10.55 3.14 -4.22
C VAL A 27 11.04 3.31 -5.67
N GLU A 28 10.81 4.46 -6.29
CA GLU A 28 11.31 4.76 -7.65
C GLU A 28 12.84 4.71 -7.71
N THR A 29 13.52 5.25 -6.69
CA THR A 29 14.99 5.16 -6.55
C THR A 29 15.47 3.73 -6.37
N MET A 30 14.75 2.90 -5.61
CA MET A 30 15.05 1.48 -5.44
C MET A 30 14.84 0.70 -6.74
N MET A 31 13.77 0.95 -7.48
CA MET A 31 13.50 0.32 -8.78
C MET A 31 14.54 0.69 -9.84
N ALA A 32 15.12 1.88 -9.78
CA ALA A 32 16.20 2.31 -10.68
C ALA A 32 17.56 1.62 -10.40
N VAL A 33 17.73 0.98 -9.22
CA VAL A 33 18.99 0.35 -8.79
C VAL A 33 18.87 -1.17 -8.66
N ASP A 34 17.72 -1.69 -8.24
CA ASP A 34 17.44 -3.13 -8.07
C ASP A 34 16.30 -3.57 -9.00
N THR A 35 16.67 -4.20 -10.11
CA THR A 35 15.71 -4.76 -11.09
C THR A 35 14.84 -5.87 -10.49
N ALA A 36 15.35 -6.66 -9.53
CA ALA A 36 14.59 -7.74 -8.91
C ALA A 36 13.58 -7.22 -7.87
N PHE A 37 13.74 -5.98 -7.38
CA PHE A 37 12.70 -5.26 -6.66
C PHE A 37 11.64 -4.69 -7.62
N ALA A 38 12.06 -4.15 -8.77
CA ALA A 38 11.13 -3.71 -9.82
C ALA A 38 10.26 -4.86 -10.36
N ASP A 39 10.79 -6.08 -10.45
CA ASP A 39 10.03 -7.30 -10.79
C ASP A 39 8.92 -7.61 -9.75
N ILE A 40 9.14 -7.32 -8.46
CA ILE A 40 8.13 -7.50 -7.41
C ILE A 40 7.00 -6.48 -7.56
N VAL A 41 7.33 -5.22 -7.85
CA VAL A 41 6.36 -4.15 -8.15
C VAL A 41 5.53 -4.51 -9.39
N GLN A 42 6.17 -4.98 -10.48
CA GLN A 42 5.46 -5.49 -11.67
C GLN A 42 4.57 -6.71 -11.34
N GLY A 43 5.06 -7.62 -10.49
CA GLY A 43 4.29 -8.77 -10.01
C GLY A 43 3.01 -8.35 -9.26
N TRP A 44 3.05 -7.27 -8.48
CA TRP A 44 1.85 -6.67 -7.88
C TRP A 44 0.96 -5.97 -8.90
N ALA A 45 1.54 -5.19 -9.82
CA ALA A 45 0.79 -4.46 -10.85
C ALA A 45 -0.02 -5.42 -11.74
N TYR A 46 0.56 -6.56 -12.11
CA TYR A 46 -0.14 -7.60 -12.87
C TYR A 46 -1.32 -8.21 -12.08
N ARG A 47 -1.11 -8.57 -10.80
CA ARG A 47 -2.16 -9.15 -9.93
C ARG A 47 -3.35 -8.20 -9.77
N LEU A 48 -3.08 -6.93 -9.49
CA LEU A 48 -4.11 -5.92 -9.25
C LEU A 48 -4.76 -5.44 -10.56
N GLY A 49 -4.03 -5.45 -11.68
CA GLY A 49 -4.54 -5.12 -13.01
C GLY A 49 -5.71 -6.00 -13.48
N VAL A 50 -5.82 -7.24 -12.97
CA VAL A 50 -6.97 -8.12 -13.23
C VAL A 50 -8.27 -7.53 -12.65
N LEU A 51 -8.21 -6.86 -11.49
CA LEU A 51 -9.37 -6.24 -10.85
C LEU A 51 -9.93 -5.09 -11.71
N ASN A 52 -9.09 -4.39 -12.45
CA ASN A 52 -9.52 -3.33 -13.38
C ASN A 52 -10.38 -3.88 -14.53
N GLN A 53 -10.27 -5.18 -14.87
CA GLN A 53 -11.16 -5.82 -15.85
C GLN A 53 -12.60 -6.02 -15.33
N MET A 54 -12.83 -5.88 -14.02
CA MET A 54 -14.16 -5.92 -13.41
C MET A 54 -14.84 -4.53 -13.38
N VAL A 55 -14.13 -3.46 -13.74
CA VAL A 55 -14.65 -2.10 -13.79
C VAL A 55 -15.30 -1.85 -15.16
N GLY A 56 -16.54 -1.36 -15.16
CA GLY A 56 -17.25 -1.00 -16.39
C GLY A 56 -16.61 0.20 -17.09
N SER A 57 -16.58 0.18 -18.43
CA SER A 57 -16.08 1.32 -19.21
C SER A 57 -17.01 2.53 -19.07
N ILE A 58 -16.42 3.69 -18.78
CA ILE A 58 -17.10 4.99 -18.70
C ILE A 58 -16.50 5.88 -19.78
N GLU A 59 -17.33 6.32 -20.74
CA GLU A 59 -16.89 7.17 -21.84
C GLU A 59 -16.49 8.57 -21.31
N PRO A 60 -15.24 9.03 -21.51
CA PRO A 60 -14.83 10.36 -21.11
C PRO A 60 -15.47 11.44 -21.98
N ARG A 61 -15.60 12.67 -21.46
CA ARG A 61 -16.09 13.80 -22.25
C ARG A 61 -15.15 14.07 -23.43
N PRO A 62 -15.62 14.27 -24.68
CA PRO A 62 -14.74 14.38 -25.86
C PRO A 62 -13.62 15.43 -25.77
N VAL A 63 -13.86 16.53 -25.04
CA VAL A 63 -12.84 17.58 -24.78
C VAL A 63 -11.58 17.05 -24.09
N VAL A 64 -11.67 15.96 -23.32
CA VAL A 64 -10.52 15.34 -22.63
C VAL A 64 -9.47 14.87 -23.65
N TRP A 65 -9.89 14.36 -24.81
CA TRP A 65 -8.97 13.90 -25.85
C TRP A 65 -8.21 15.05 -26.52
N GLU A 66 -8.87 16.19 -26.76
CA GLU A 66 -8.22 17.37 -27.34
C GLU A 66 -7.26 18.03 -26.34
N ASN A 67 -7.61 18.04 -25.05
CA ASN A 67 -6.71 18.47 -23.98
C ASN A 67 -5.46 17.56 -23.91
N ILE A 68 -5.62 16.23 -23.95
CA ILE A 68 -4.49 15.29 -23.98
C ILE A 68 -3.61 15.51 -25.21
N ARG A 69 -4.19 15.67 -26.41
CA ARG A 69 -3.43 15.94 -27.64
C ARG A 69 -2.63 17.24 -27.54
N SER A 70 -3.24 18.31 -27.03
CA SER A 70 -2.59 19.62 -26.95
C SER A 70 -1.50 19.67 -25.87
N GLU A 71 -1.66 18.97 -24.73
CA GLU A 71 -0.55 18.83 -23.77
C GLU A 71 0.58 17.96 -24.31
N LEU A 72 0.30 16.82 -24.96
CA LEU A 72 1.35 15.99 -25.58
C LEU A 72 2.15 16.78 -26.63
N ALA A 73 1.48 17.63 -27.42
CA ALA A 73 2.16 18.54 -28.34
C ALA A 73 3.02 19.57 -27.58
N ARG A 74 2.50 20.22 -26.53
CA ARG A 74 3.29 21.13 -25.69
C ARG A 74 4.52 20.46 -25.07
N THR A 75 4.38 19.24 -24.56
CA THR A 75 5.48 18.49 -23.94
C THR A 75 6.53 18.13 -24.99
N ALA A 76 6.14 17.67 -26.18
CA ALA A 76 7.08 17.40 -27.28
C ALA A 76 7.89 18.65 -27.68
N PHE A 77 7.24 19.80 -27.85
CA PHE A 77 7.94 21.07 -28.15
C PHE A 77 8.84 21.55 -27.00
N ALA A 78 8.58 21.14 -25.75
CA ALA A 78 9.44 21.43 -24.60
C ALA A 78 10.59 20.43 -24.41
N GLN A 79 10.55 19.28 -25.09
CA GLN A 79 11.59 18.25 -25.07
C GLN A 79 12.58 18.36 -26.24
N GLU A 80 12.27 19.15 -27.27
CA GLU A 80 13.19 19.40 -28.37
C GLU A 80 14.35 20.30 -27.91
N PRO A 81 15.62 19.84 -27.94
CA PRO A 81 16.75 20.66 -27.49
C PRO A 81 16.93 21.86 -28.42
N PRO A 82 17.33 23.04 -27.89
CA PRO A 82 17.42 24.26 -28.68
C PRO A 82 18.45 24.09 -29.82
N ALA A 83 17.93 23.98 -31.05
CA ALA A 83 18.75 23.93 -32.24
C ALA A 83 19.64 25.19 -32.32
N LEU A 84 20.94 24.98 -32.53
CA LEU A 84 21.90 26.08 -32.65
C LEU A 84 21.51 26.95 -33.84
N GLN A 85 21.27 28.24 -33.59
CA GLN A 85 20.72 29.16 -34.58
C GLN A 85 21.75 29.48 -35.68
N GLU A 86 21.70 28.75 -36.79
CA GLU A 86 22.43 29.09 -38.01
C GLU A 86 21.86 30.38 -38.63
N SER A 87 22.42 31.51 -38.18
CA SER A 87 22.57 32.79 -38.90
C SER A 87 21.49 33.13 -39.94
N SER A 88 20.44 33.85 -39.51
CA SER A 88 19.53 34.54 -40.42
C SER A 88 20.29 35.53 -41.32
N PRO A 89 20.15 35.48 -42.66
CA PRO A 89 20.71 36.50 -43.54
C PRO A 89 19.96 37.84 -43.36
N SER A 90 20.67 38.95 -43.55
CA SER A 90 20.14 40.30 -43.30
C SER A 90 18.96 40.67 -44.20
N SER A 91 17.88 41.18 -43.60
CA SER A 91 16.78 41.85 -44.31
C SER A 91 17.03 43.38 -44.38
N PRO A 92 16.69 44.08 -45.48
CA PRO A 92 17.03 45.49 -45.67
C PRO A 92 16.12 46.48 -44.91
N LEU A 93 16.56 47.74 -44.81
CA LEU A 93 15.87 48.83 -44.11
C LEU A 93 14.49 49.18 -44.71
N PRO A 94 13.49 49.52 -43.87
CA PRO A 94 12.23 50.12 -44.34
C PRO A 94 12.37 51.64 -44.61
N PRO A 95 11.55 52.23 -45.49
CA PRO A 95 11.45 53.68 -45.70
C PRO A 95 10.65 54.37 -44.56
N PRO A 96 10.81 55.69 -44.35
CA PRO A 96 10.15 56.41 -43.26
C PRO A 96 8.66 56.69 -43.52
N VAL A 97 7.86 56.68 -42.44
CA VAL A 97 6.46 57.12 -42.43
C VAL A 97 6.35 58.62 -42.06
N PRO A 98 5.43 59.38 -42.69
CA PRO A 98 5.14 60.76 -42.31
C PRO A 98 4.21 60.83 -41.08
N GLU A 99 4.35 61.90 -40.30
CA GLU A 99 3.60 62.16 -39.07
C GLU A 99 2.12 62.52 -39.33
N PHE A 100 1.23 62.14 -38.40
CA PHE A 100 -0.05 62.83 -38.20
C PHE A 100 -0.43 62.83 -36.71
N SER A 101 -1.05 63.93 -36.27
CA SER A 101 -1.11 64.33 -34.85
C SER A 101 -2.20 63.65 -34.02
N ALA A 102 -1.93 63.50 -32.72
CA ALA A 102 -2.94 63.15 -31.72
C ALA A 102 -3.77 64.38 -31.27
N PRO A 103 -4.98 64.16 -30.73
CA PRO A 103 -5.66 65.13 -29.87
C PRO A 103 -5.91 64.64 -28.43
N GLU A 104 -5.66 65.56 -27.51
CA GLU A 104 -5.98 65.61 -26.07
C GLU A 104 -7.39 65.12 -25.66
N ALA A 105 -7.51 64.41 -24.53
CA ALA A 105 -8.69 64.41 -23.66
C ALA A 105 -8.38 63.87 -22.23
N ALA A 106 -9.04 64.42 -21.21
CA ALA A 106 -8.77 64.17 -19.78
C ALA A 106 -9.74 63.14 -19.12
N PRO A 107 -9.43 62.60 -17.91
CA PRO A 107 -10.16 61.47 -17.30
C PRO A 107 -11.25 61.87 -16.28
N PRO A 108 -12.14 60.93 -15.90
CA PRO A 108 -12.94 60.97 -14.67
C PRO A 108 -12.62 59.82 -13.68
N GLU A 109 -13.33 59.78 -12.54
CA GLU A 109 -12.91 59.14 -11.28
C GLU A 109 -13.80 57.95 -10.79
N LEU A 110 -13.18 57.01 -10.03
CA LEU A 110 -13.72 56.31 -8.83
C LEU A 110 -14.99 55.40 -8.95
N PRO A 111 -15.42 54.63 -7.90
CA PRO A 111 -14.72 54.05 -6.73
C PRO A 111 -15.05 52.53 -6.47
N SER A 112 -14.51 51.99 -5.36
CA SER A 112 -14.96 50.78 -4.62
C SER A 112 -14.65 49.39 -5.26
N ASP A 113 -14.57 48.26 -4.54
CA ASP A 113 -15.02 47.93 -3.16
C ASP A 113 -14.08 46.88 -2.48
N VAL A 114 -14.50 46.33 -1.32
CA VAL A 114 -13.95 45.19 -0.55
C VAL A 114 -12.87 45.53 0.49
N THR A 115 -13.29 46.32 1.47
CA THR A 115 -13.14 46.08 2.92
C THR A 115 -12.33 44.84 3.37
N ARG A 116 -11.29 45.07 4.18
CA ARG A 116 -10.80 44.09 5.18
C ARG A 116 -11.35 44.45 6.56
N GLN A 117 -11.73 43.46 7.36
CA GLN A 117 -12.04 43.65 8.78
C GLN A 117 -11.65 42.39 9.58
N PRO A 118 -10.91 42.50 10.71
CA PRO A 118 -10.41 41.34 11.47
C PRO A 118 -11.19 41.02 12.75
N GLU A 119 -11.08 39.76 13.19
CA GLU A 119 -11.38 39.22 14.53
C GLU A 119 -12.87 39.24 14.99
N PRO A 120 -13.27 38.34 15.91
CA PRO A 120 -13.06 38.58 17.35
C PRO A 120 -12.72 37.34 18.22
N GLN A 121 -12.19 37.62 19.42
CA GLN A 121 -11.98 36.64 20.51
C GLN A 121 -13.18 36.58 21.48
N PRO A 122 -13.48 35.40 22.07
CA PRO A 122 -14.26 35.25 23.31
C PRO A 122 -13.40 34.71 24.49
N PRO A 123 -13.83 34.84 25.76
CA PRO A 123 -12.96 35.45 26.77
C PRO A 123 -12.61 34.61 28.02
N GLU A 124 -11.79 35.24 28.87
CA GLU A 124 -11.25 34.77 30.16
C GLU A 124 -12.29 34.77 31.31
N ALA A 125 -12.18 33.82 32.25
CA ALA A 125 -12.97 33.80 33.49
C ALA A 125 -12.29 33.06 34.66
N GLN A 126 -12.17 33.75 35.80
CA GLN A 126 -11.91 33.27 37.17
C GLN A 126 -13.11 33.74 38.05
N PRO A 127 -13.20 33.56 39.40
CA PRO A 127 -12.38 32.82 40.39
C PRO A 127 -13.29 31.71 41.04
N PRO A 128 -13.34 31.35 42.35
CA PRO A 128 -12.57 31.71 43.56
C PRO A 128 -12.00 30.48 44.34
N GLU A 129 -12.35 30.31 45.62
CA GLU A 129 -11.53 29.65 46.64
C GLU A 129 -12.33 28.76 47.62
N HIS A 130 -11.58 27.98 48.43
CA HIS A 130 -11.82 27.59 49.82
C HIS A 130 -13.19 27.07 50.34
N ASP A 131 -13.13 25.94 51.05
CA ASP A 131 -13.48 25.93 52.49
C ASP A 131 -12.61 24.92 53.30
N GLN A 132 -12.54 25.08 54.62
CA GLN A 132 -11.93 24.16 55.59
C GLN A 132 -12.87 23.95 56.79
N THR A 133 -13.35 22.72 57.03
CA THR A 133 -14.35 22.48 58.09
C THR A 133 -13.80 21.66 59.28
N ALA A 134 -13.41 22.40 60.32
CA ALA A 134 -13.48 22.14 61.76
C ALA A 134 -13.28 20.74 62.40
N ARG A 135 -12.39 20.76 63.41
CA ARG A 135 -12.25 19.87 64.60
C ARG A 135 -13.53 19.85 65.46
N PRO A 136 -13.76 18.85 66.35
CA PRO A 136 -13.32 18.92 67.76
C PRO A 136 -12.94 17.54 68.38
N ALA A 137 -12.57 17.34 69.65
CA ALA A 137 -11.78 18.07 70.68
C ALA A 137 -11.62 17.12 71.93
N SER A 138 -11.20 17.65 73.10
CA SER A 138 -11.21 16.99 74.44
C SER A 138 -10.10 15.93 74.70
N ASP A 139 -9.38 15.88 75.83
CA ASP A 139 -9.25 16.87 76.92
C ASP A 139 -7.93 16.74 77.74
N ALA A 140 -7.72 17.66 78.68
CA ALA A 140 -6.68 17.60 79.74
C ALA A 140 -7.19 16.83 80.99
N LEU A 141 -6.52 16.63 82.14
CA LEU A 141 -5.36 17.23 82.83
C LEU A 141 -4.37 16.07 83.25
N SER A 142 -3.44 16.09 84.22
CA SER A 142 -3.12 16.93 85.41
C SER A 142 -1.63 16.83 85.78
N ASP A 143 -1.20 17.65 86.75
CA ASP A 143 0.15 17.67 87.35
C ASP A 143 0.08 17.28 88.86
N VAL A 144 1.07 16.51 89.36
CA VAL A 144 1.23 16.18 90.80
C VAL A 144 2.70 15.93 91.16
N THR A 145 3.19 16.66 92.17
CA THR A 145 4.44 16.44 92.94
C THR A 145 4.16 16.73 94.43
N PRO A 146 5.11 16.58 95.37
CA PRO A 146 6.00 15.43 95.66
C PRO A 146 5.85 14.93 97.12
N ILE A 147 6.53 13.85 97.51
CA ILE A 147 6.75 13.46 98.94
C ILE A 147 8.23 13.07 99.14
N PHE A 148 8.79 13.33 100.33
CA PHE A 148 10.23 13.32 100.59
C PHE A 148 10.59 12.72 101.97
N MET A 149 11.58 11.81 102.00
CA MET A 149 12.30 11.30 103.19
C MET A 149 11.50 10.46 104.22
N PRO A 150 12.16 9.70 105.14
CA PRO A 150 13.60 9.69 105.49
C PRO A 150 14.34 8.33 105.43
N GLN A 151 15.68 8.39 105.63
CA GLN A 151 16.52 7.28 106.15
C GLN A 151 16.05 6.89 107.58
N VAL A 152 16.30 5.73 108.19
CA VAL A 152 17.59 5.06 108.54
C VAL A 152 17.30 3.58 108.91
N HIS A 153 18.35 2.81 109.21
CA HIS A 153 18.39 1.50 109.91
C HIS A 153 18.00 0.24 109.11
N ALA A 154 19.04 -0.46 108.66
CA ALA A 154 19.03 -1.92 108.58
C ALA A 154 19.60 -2.51 109.89
N PRO A 155 19.09 -3.68 110.31
CA PRO A 155 19.88 -4.68 111.02
C PRO A 155 20.15 -5.89 110.11
N ASP A 156 21.42 -6.24 109.90
CA ASP A 156 21.78 -7.60 109.46
C ASP A 156 21.32 -8.60 110.53
N PRO A 157 20.72 -9.74 110.11
CA PRO A 157 21.37 -10.98 110.51
C PRO A 157 21.36 -12.09 109.43
N GLU A 158 22.33 -12.98 109.59
CA GLU A 158 22.45 -14.34 109.02
C GLU A 158 22.52 -14.48 107.49
N VAL A 159 23.78 -14.59 107.03
CA VAL A 159 24.18 -15.09 105.71
C VAL A 159 23.78 -16.57 105.54
N VAL A 160 22.52 -16.83 105.21
CA VAL A 160 22.18 -18.03 104.46
C VAL A 160 22.68 -17.82 103.03
N ARG A 161 23.76 -18.51 102.66
CA ARG A 161 24.26 -18.52 101.27
C ARG A 161 23.25 -19.25 100.38
N ALA A 162 22.26 -18.51 99.89
CA ALA A 162 21.42 -18.94 98.79
C ALA A 162 22.33 -19.34 97.60
N PRO A 163 22.01 -20.43 96.87
CA PRO A 163 22.73 -20.75 95.65
C PRO A 163 22.58 -19.57 94.69
N GLN A 164 23.70 -19.04 94.19
CA GLN A 164 23.65 -17.94 93.24
C GLN A 164 22.87 -18.43 92.00
N ALA A 165 21.80 -17.72 91.65
CA ALA A 165 21.14 -17.91 90.38
C ALA A 165 22.21 -17.79 89.27
N PRO A 166 22.24 -18.69 88.28
CA PRO A 166 23.24 -18.63 87.23
C PRO A 166 23.18 -17.25 86.57
N VAL A 167 24.34 -16.60 86.41
CA VAL A 167 24.43 -15.33 85.69
C VAL A 167 23.82 -15.54 84.31
N ALA A 168 22.69 -14.89 84.06
CA ALA A 168 21.96 -15.06 82.82
C ALA A 168 22.86 -14.60 81.66
N ASP A 169 23.29 -15.56 80.84
CA ASP A 169 24.29 -15.33 79.81
C ASP A 169 23.66 -14.59 78.62
N ASN A 170 23.52 -13.26 78.79
CA ASN A 170 22.84 -12.34 77.87
C ASN A 170 23.42 -12.38 76.44
N THR A 171 24.65 -12.89 76.30
CA THR A 171 25.28 -13.34 75.06
C THR A 171 24.32 -14.13 74.17
N ASN A 172 23.52 -15.05 74.75
CA ASN A 172 22.56 -15.86 73.99
C ASN A 172 21.43 -15.03 73.36
N LEU A 173 20.89 -14.04 74.09
CA LEU A 173 19.82 -13.15 73.58
C LEU A 173 20.35 -12.22 72.48
N ILE A 174 21.55 -11.67 72.65
CA ILE A 174 22.23 -10.84 71.63
C ILE A 174 22.53 -11.66 70.37
N HIS A 175 22.92 -12.93 70.51
CA HIS A 175 23.07 -13.86 69.40
C HIS A 175 21.74 -14.30 68.77
N LEU A 176 20.60 -14.18 69.47
CA LEU A 176 19.29 -14.48 68.90
C LEU A 176 18.74 -13.28 68.10
N GLU A 177 18.75 -12.08 68.69
CA GLU A 177 18.34 -10.85 67.99
C GLU A 177 19.15 -10.61 66.70
N SER A 178 20.47 -10.76 66.78
CA SER A 178 21.34 -10.56 65.61
C SER A 178 21.16 -11.65 64.54
N ARG A 179 20.64 -12.84 64.88
CA ARG A 179 20.21 -13.86 63.90
C ARG A 179 18.85 -13.52 63.29
N VAL A 180 17.87 -13.11 64.09
CA VAL A 180 16.54 -12.70 63.60
C VAL A 180 16.63 -11.48 62.68
N LYS A 181 17.45 -10.48 63.02
CA LYS A 181 17.69 -9.31 62.16
C LYS A 181 18.32 -9.71 60.82
N ARG A 182 19.28 -10.64 60.80
CA ARG A 182 19.88 -11.19 59.56
C ARG A 182 18.89 -12.03 58.73
N TRP A 183 18.10 -12.89 59.37
CA TRP A 183 17.06 -13.67 58.69
C TRP A 183 16.01 -12.77 58.05
N ARG A 184 15.61 -11.69 58.72
CA ARG A 184 14.71 -10.67 58.15
C ARG A 184 15.31 -9.99 56.93
N THR A 185 16.58 -9.57 56.98
CA THR A 185 17.24 -8.96 55.80
C THR A 185 17.40 -9.95 54.63
N ILE A 186 17.66 -11.24 54.90
CA ILE A 186 17.72 -12.28 53.87
C ILE A 186 16.32 -12.50 53.25
N ALA A 187 15.27 -12.61 54.07
CA ALA A 187 13.90 -12.75 53.58
C ALA A 187 13.45 -11.55 52.72
N SER A 188 13.79 -10.32 53.13
CA SER A 188 13.52 -9.11 52.33
C SER A 188 14.30 -9.10 51.00
N ALA A 189 15.57 -9.54 50.99
CA ALA A 189 16.37 -9.62 49.76
C ALA A 189 15.84 -10.68 48.78
N VAL A 190 15.44 -11.85 49.28
CA VAL A 190 14.79 -12.90 48.48
C VAL A 190 13.43 -12.44 47.94
N GLY A 191 12.64 -11.74 48.75
CA GLY A 191 11.37 -11.14 48.32
C GLY A 191 11.54 -10.09 47.21
N ALA A 192 12.56 -9.23 47.31
CA ALA A 192 12.88 -8.26 46.26
C ALA A 192 13.31 -8.94 44.94
N LEU A 193 14.12 -10.00 45.01
CA LEU A 193 14.49 -10.81 43.85
C LEU A 193 13.27 -11.50 43.20
N ALA A 194 12.37 -12.07 44.00
CA ALA A 194 11.14 -12.68 43.50
C ALA A 194 10.22 -11.66 42.82
N ALA A 195 10.07 -10.46 43.40
CA ALA A 195 9.31 -9.37 42.79
C ALA A 195 9.92 -8.89 41.47
N ALA A 196 11.25 -8.72 41.41
CA ALA A 196 11.95 -8.36 40.19
C ALA A 196 11.78 -9.42 39.08
N LEU A 197 11.87 -10.71 39.42
CA LEU A 197 11.62 -11.81 38.48
C LEU A 197 10.19 -11.79 37.94
N LEU A 198 9.18 -11.62 38.81
CA LEU A 198 7.78 -11.50 38.38
C LEU A 198 7.55 -10.31 37.46
N VAL A 199 8.18 -9.15 37.72
CA VAL A 199 8.14 -7.99 36.82
C VAL A 199 8.79 -8.31 35.47
N THR A 200 9.98 -8.91 35.43
CA THR A 200 10.63 -9.29 34.16
C THR A 200 9.84 -10.32 33.35
N LEU A 201 9.21 -11.30 34.02
CA LEU A 201 8.36 -12.30 33.37
C LEU A 201 7.08 -11.67 32.82
N SER A 202 6.50 -10.71 33.56
CA SER A 202 5.31 -9.96 33.10
C SER A 202 5.65 -9.11 31.86
N LEU A 203 6.81 -8.46 31.85
CA LEU A 203 7.31 -7.74 30.67
C LEU A 203 7.54 -8.68 29.48
N GLN A 204 8.12 -9.87 29.68
CA GLN A 204 8.29 -10.88 28.61
C GLN A 204 6.97 -11.36 27.99
N ILE A 205 5.87 -11.36 28.75
CA ILE A 205 4.56 -11.84 28.30
C ILE A 205 3.75 -10.72 27.64
N PHE A 206 3.75 -9.50 28.20
CA PHE A 206 2.83 -8.43 27.79
C PHE A 206 3.49 -7.29 27.00
N GLN A 207 4.79 -7.04 27.15
CA GLN A 207 5.52 -5.96 26.47
C GLN A 207 6.98 -6.38 26.16
N PRO A 208 7.20 -7.35 25.26
CA PRO A 208 8.52 -7.93 25.02
C PRO A 208 9.57 -6.90 24.54
N ASP A 209 9.13 -5.83 23.86
CA ASP A 209 10.01 -4.75 23.41
C ASP A 209 10.50 -3.80 24.51
N ALA A 210 9.84 -3.76 25.66
CA ALA A 210 10.29 -2.94 26.80
C ALA A 210 11.57 -3.51 27.47
N LEU A 211 12.02 -4.71 27.09
CA LEU A 211 13.21 -5.36 27.64
C LEU A 211 14.47 -5.07 26.81
N PRO A 212 15.64 -4.86 27.46
CA PRO A 212 16.92 -4.78 26.76
C PRO A 212 17.25 -6.13 26.10
N GLY A 213 17.90 -6.08 24.93
CA GLY A 213 17.95 -7.19 23.96
C GLY A 213 18.34 -8.57 24.51
N GLY A 214 19.22 -8.64 25.52
CA GLY A 214 19.65 -9.90 26.14
C GLY A 214 18.56 -10.65 26.95
N LEU A 215 17.41 -10.03 27.22
CA LEU A 215 16.28 -10.65 27.93
C LEU A 215 15.05 -10.91 27.03
N ARG A 216 15.14 -10.60 25.74
CA ARG A 216 14.05 -10.83 24.78
C ARG A 216 14.04 -12.31 24.32
N PRO A 217 12.86 -12.93 24.15
CA PRO A 217 12.77 -14.27 23.55
C PRO A 217 13.35 -14.27 22.12
N ALA A 218 14.21 -15.24 21.81
CA ALA A 218 14.80 -15.35 20.47
C ALA A 218 13.71 -15.66 19.42
N PRO A 219 13.58 -14.86 18.34
CA PRO A 219 12.52 -15.06 17.35
C PRO A 219 12.71 -16.38 16.60
N ARG A 220 11.72 -17.27 16.70
CA ARG A 220 11.71 -18.56 15.98
C ARG A 220 11.34 -18.34 14.53
N ILE A 221 12.34 -18.07 13.69
CA ILE A 221 12.20 -17.96 12.23
C ILE A 221 11.78 -19.33 11.67
N GLN A 222 10.47 -19.55 11.53
CA GLN A 222 9.95 -20.63 10.69
C GLN A 222 10.11 -20.21 9.23
N ARG A 223 11.03 -20.85 8.50
CA ARG A 223 11.06 -20.72 7.04
C ARG A 223 9.86 -21.46 6.48
N VAL A 224 8.78 -20.73 6.21
CA VAL A 224 7.76 -21.18 5.27
C VAL A 224 8.46 -21.20 3.91
N GLU A 225 8.68 -22.40 3.36
CA GLU A 225 9.23 -22.56 2.02
C GLU A 225 8.14 -22.22 0.99
N VAL A 226 7.92 -20.91 0.81
CA VAL A 226 7.05 -20.37 -0.24
C VAL A 226 7.66 -20.78 -1.57
N LYS A 227 7.14 -21.88 -2.14
CA LYS A 227 7.54 -22.36 -3.45
C LYS A 227 7.09 -21.34 -4.49
N THR A 228 7.98 -20.41 -4.83
CA THR A 228 7.78 -19.42 -5.88
C THR A 228 7.25 -20.13 -7.13
N PRO A 229 6.12 -19.70 -7.71
CA PRO A 229 5.70 -20.18 -9.01
C PRO A 229 6.87 -20.02 -9.99
N ALA A 230 7.06 -21.00 -10.88
CA ALA A 230 8.08 -20.88 -11.91
C ALA A 230 7.85 -19.55 -12.68
N PRO A 231 8.91 -18.79 -13.02
CA PRO A 231 8.75 -17.56 -13.77
C PRO A 231 7.94 -17.85 -15.03
N LEU A 232 6.91 -17.04 -15.28
CA LEU A 232 6.08 -17.19 -16.46
C LEU A 232 6.93 -16.87 -17.68
N THR A 233 7.43 -17.92 -18.34
CA THR A 233 8.12 -17.80 -19.63
C THR A 233 7.23 -16.98 -20.56
N ALA A 234 7.72 -15.83 -21.02
CA ALA A 234 6.95 -14.95 -21.89
C ALA A 234 6.55 -15.72 -23.16
N SER A 235 5.28 -16.09 -23.21
CA SER A 235 4.66 -16.76 -24.36
C SER A 235 4.59 -15.80 -25.53
N SER A 236 4.70 -16.31 -26.75
CA SER A 236 4.50 -15.47 -27.93
C SER A 236 3.07 -14.97 -27.95
N GLN A 237 2.87 -13.66 -27.85
CA GLN A 237 1.54 -13.07 -27.95
C GLN A 237 1.27 -12.70 -29.41
N TYR A 238 0.11 -13.12 -29.89
CA TYR A 238 -0.35 -12.87 -31.24
C TYR A 238 -1.63 -12.02 -31.24
N VAL A 239 -1.76 -11.11 -32.21
CA VAL A 239 -2.93 -10.25 -32.39
C VAL A 239 -3.35 -10.19 -33.86
N ALA A 240 -4.65 -10.30 -34.13
CA ALA A 240 -5.26 -10.05 -35.43
C ALA A 240 -6.28 -8.92 -35.32
N LEU A 241 -6.18 -7.93 -36.21
CA LEU A 241 -7.17 -6.86 -36.35
C LEU A 241 -8.20 -7.28 -37.39
N LEU A 242 -9.46 -7.43 -36.98
CA LEU A 242 -10.56 -7.87 -37.84
C LEU A 242 -11.27 -6.64 -38.40
N GLN A 243 -10.98 -6.30 -39.66
CA GLN A 243 -11.47 -5.10 -40.33
C GLN A 243 -12.54 -5.43 -41.38
N GLY A 244 -13.45 -4.49 -41.62
CA GLY A 244 -14.44 -4.56 -42.70
C GLY A 244 -14.02 -3.73 -43.91
N GLN A 245 -14.80 -3.78 -45.01
CA GLN A 245 -14.48 -3.02 -46.23
C GLN A 245 -14.43 -1.48 -46.01
N GLY A 246 -15.07 -0.97 -44.95
CA GLY A 246 -14.97 0.43 -44.52
C GLY A 246 -13.69 0.79 -43.76
N GLY A 247 -12.69 -0.10 -43.66
CA GLY A 247 -11.38 0.14 -43.03
C GLY A 247 -11.38 0.17 -41.49
N GLY A 248 -12.51 0.43 -40.84
CA GLY A 248 -12.61 0.42 -39.38
C GLY A 248 -12.37 -0.98 -38.76
N PRO A 249 -11.67 -1.07 -37.61
CA PRO A 249 -11.54 -2.31 -36.86
C PRO A 249 -12.86 -2.64 -36.14
N ALA A 250 -13.46 -3.76 -36.51
CA ALA A 250 -14.69 -4.26 -35.89
C ALA A 250 -14.40 -5.03 -34.60
N PHE A 251 -13.36 -5.86 -34.63
CA PHE A 251 -12.89 -6.68 -33.51
C PHE A 251 -11.36 -6.73 -33.46
N ILE A 252 -10.83 -7.00 -32.26
CA ILE A 252 -9.43 -7.37 -32.02
C ILE A 252 -9.45 -8.81 -31.51
N LEU A 253 -8.67 -9.69 -32.13
CA LEU A 253 -8.47 -11.07 -31.67
C LEU A 253 -7.05 -11.19 -31.10
N THR A 254 -6.93 -11.54 -29.83
CA THR A 254 -5.64 -11.86 -29.18
C THR A 254 -5.56 -13.37 -28.95
N ILE A 255 -4.40 -13.97 -29.18
CA ILE A 255 -4.10 -15.38 -28.94
C ILE A 255 -2.80 -15.49 -28.13
N ASP A 256 -2.84 -16.26 -27.05
CA ASP A 256 -1.65 -16.66 -26.30
C ASP A 256 -0.98 -17.88 -26.95
N GLY A 257 0.30 -17.79 -27.33
CA GLY A 257 1.00 -18.82 -28.08
C GLY A 257 1.24 -20.13 -27.32
N ALA A 258 1.34 -20.08 -25.98
CA ALA A 258 1.60 -21.27 -25.16
C ALA A 258 0.33 -22.14 -24.98
N THR A 259 -0.77 -21.51 -24.58
CA THR A 259 -2.05 -22.18 -24.31
C THR A 259 -2.95 -22.31 -25.54
N ARG A 260 -2.76 -21.45 -26.56
CA ARG A 260 -3.70 -21.21 -27.66
C ARG A 260 -5.12 -20.90 -27.17
N ASN A 261 -5.22 -20.24 -26.02
CA ASN A 261 -6.44 -19.53 -25.63
C ASN A 261 -6.58 -18.27 -26.47
N PHE A 262 -7.80 -17.98 -26.95
CA PHE A 262 -8.08 -16.74 -27.66
C PHE A 262 -9.10 -15.88 -26.91
N THR A 263 -8.96 -14.57 -27.09
CA THR A 263 -9.90 -13.54 -26.63
C THR A 263 -10.24 -12.62 -27.79
N VAL A 264 -11.52 -12.55 -28.15
CA VAL A 264 -12.05 -11.50 -29.04
C VAL A 264 -12.51 -10.33 -28.19
N ARG A 265 -12.05 -9.12 -28.53
CA ARG A 265 -12.63 -7.85 -28.10
C ARG A 265 -13.46 -7.24 -29.23
N LYS A 266 -14.71 -6.87 -28.94
CA LYS A 266 -15.59 -6.06 -29.80
C LYS A 266 -15.18 -4.59 -29.71
N VAL A 267 -15.10 -3.89 -30.85
CA VAL A 267 -14.63 -2.48 -30.91
C VAL A 267 -15.67 -1.57 -31.55
N GLY A 268 -16.19 -1.93 -32.72
CA GLY A 268 -17.12 -1.07 -33.48
C GLY A 268 -18.27 -1.80 -34.19
N ALA A 269 -18.41 -3.12 -33.97
CA ALA A 269 -19.47 -3.93 -34.59
C ALA A 269 -20.64 -4.19 -33.64
N THR A 270 -21.84 -3.75 -34.05
CA THR A 270 -23.10 -4.04 -33.37
C THR A 270 -23.84 -5.16 -34.13
N PRO A 271 -24.27 -6.26 -33.48
CA PRO A 271 -25.03 -7.30 -34.14
C PRO A 271 -26.46 -6.81 -34.44
N GLU A 272 -27.00 -7.19 -35.60
CA GLU A 272 -28.41 -6.95 -35.94
C GLU A 272 -29.36 -7.70 -34.97
N PRO A 273 -30.58 -7.17 -34.72
CA PRO A 273 -31.58 -7.85 -33.91
C PRO A 273 -31.88 -9.27 -34.42
N GLY A 274 -31.73 -10.28 -33.56
CA GLY A 274 -31.94 -11.69 -33.92
C GLY A 274 -30.80 -12.31 -34.75
N LYS A 275 -29.66 -11.64 -34.89
CA LYS A 275 -28.41 -12.19 -35.47
C LYS A 275 -27.36 -12.43 -34.39
N SER A 276 -26.28 -13.08 -34.77
CA SER A 276 -25.11 -13.30 -33.91
C SER A 276 -23.85 -13.29 -34.77
N PHE A 277 -22.77 -12.68 -34.27
CA PHE A 277 -21.47 -12.78 -34.95
C PHE A 277 -20.81 -14.11 -34.58
N GLU A 278 -20.22 -14.81 -35.55
CA GLU A 278 -19.46 -16.04 -35.31
C GLU A 278 -18.04 -15.92 -35.85
N LEU A 279 -17.05 -16.35 -35.05
CA LEU A 279 -15.63 -16.35 -35.43
C LEU A 279 -15.26 -17.68 -36.11
N TRP A 280 -14.50 -17.59 -37.20
CA TRP A 280 -14.04 -18.71 -38.00
C TRP A 280 -12.52 -18.70 -38.18
N LEU A 281 -11.94 -19.89 -38.11
CA LEU A 281 -10.56 -20.19 -38.52
C LEU A 281 -10.58 -20.67 -39.98
N ILE A 282 -9.82 -20.01 -40.85
CA ILE A 282 -9.67 -20.36 -42.27
C ILE A 282 -8.18 -20.55 -42.59
N SER A 283 -7.79 -21.77 -42.97
CA SER A 283 -6.45 -22.09 -43.46
C SER A 283 -6.56 -23.09 -44.61
N ASP A 284 -5.61 -22.99 -45.54
CA ASP A 284 -5.25 -23.96 -46.56
C ASP A 284 -5.03 -25.39 -46.03
N LYS A 285 -4.52 -25.54 -44.81
CA LYS A 285 -4.35 -26.82 -44.10
C LYS A 285 -5.67 -27.42 -43.58
N LEU A 286 -6.81 -26.74 -43.74
CA LEU A 286 -8.13 -27.19 -43.28
C LEU A 286 -9.10 -27.37 -44.46
N PRO A 287 -9.83 -28.49 -44.57
CA PRO A 287 -10.68 -28.78 -45.73
C PRO A 287 -11.95 -27.91 -45.82
N ARG A 288 -12.28 -27.18 -44.75
CA ARG A 288 -13.36 -26.18 -44.69
C ARG A 288 -13.16 -25.25 -43.49
N PRO A 289 -13.74 -24.03 -43.50
CA PRO A 289 -13.76 -23.15 -42.33
C PRO A 289 -14.22 -23.86 -41.06
N ARG A 290 -13.59 -23.52 -39.93
CA ARG A 290 -13.87 -24.09 -38.62
C ARG A 290 -14.42 -23.00 -37.70
N SER A 291 -15.62 -23.21 -37.17
CA SER A 291 -16.17 -22.33 -36.14
C SER A 291 -15.29 -22.39 -34.88
N LEU A 292 -14.99 -21.21 -34.34
CA LEU A 292 -14.45 -20.99 -33.00
C LEU A 292 -15.55 -20.55 -32.01
N GLY A 293 -16.77 -20.36 -32.53
CA GLY A 293 -18.00 -20.07 -31.79
C GLY A 293 -18.45 -18.62 -31.88
N VAL A 294 -19.70 -18.42 -31.45
CA VAL A 294 -20.38 -17.12 -31.39
C VAL A 294 -19.62 -16.13 -30.49
N ILE A 295 -19.41 -14.92 -30.99
CA ILE A 295 -18.95 -13.76 -30.22
C ILE A 295 -20.15 -13.24 -29.42
N GLY A 296 -19.98 -13.08 -28.11
CA GLY A 296 -21.04 -12.68 -27.19
C GLY A 296 -21.50 -11.24 -27.38
N SER A 297 -22.60 -10.88 -26.72
CA SER A 297 -23.16 -9.52 -26.70
C SER A 297 -22.29 -8.51 -25.92
N GLY A 298 -21.53 -8.99 -24.92
CA GLY A 298 -20.54 -8.19 -24.19
C GLY A 298 -19.34 -7.79 -25.03
N ASP A 299 -18.38 -7.07 -24.44
CA ASP A 299 -17.25 -6.50 -25.19
C ASP A 299 -16.08 -7.47 -25.34
N PHE A 300 -16.07 -8.57 -24.58
CA PHE A 300 -15.05 -9.62 -24.65
C PHE A 300 -15.70 -11.00 -24.80
N THR A 301 -15.02 -11.91 -25.49
CA THR A 301 -15.37 -13.34 -25.57
C THR A 301 -14.08 -14.14 -25.66
N ALA A 302 -13.77 -14.89 -24.60
CA ALA A 302 -12.61 -15.77 -24.54
C ALA A 302 -13.03 -17.24 -24.57
N ARG A 303 -12.31 -18.09 -25.34
CA ARG A 303 -12.59 -19.53 -25.43
C ARG A 303 -11.32 -20.37 -25.66
N PRO A 304 -11.16 -21.55 -25.03
CA PRO A 304 -10.00 -22.43 -25.19
C PRO A 304 -10.11 -23.38 -26.42
N VAL A 305 -10.58 -22.89 -27.57
CA VAL A 305 -10.90 -23.76 -28.73
C VAL A 305 -9.69 -24.03 -29.64
N LEU A 306 -8.69 -23.14 -29.67
CA LEU A 306 -7.54 -23.29 -30.56
C LEU A 306 -6.44 -24.23 -30.02
N GLY A 307 -6.53 -24.67 -28.76
CA GLY A 307 -5.58 -25.61 -28.15
C GLY A 307 -5.44 -26.95 -28.90
N SER A 308 -6.49 -27.38 -29.60
CA SER A 308 -6.55 -28.63 -30.38
C SER A 308 -6.06 -28.52 -31.84
N TYR A 309 -5.60 -27.35 -32.26
CA TYR A 309 -5.00 -27.13 -33.59
C TYR A 309 -3.48 -26.90 -33.45
N ASP A 310 -2.73 -27.31 -34.48
CA ASP A 310 -1.28 -27.06 -34.57
C ASP A 310 -0.97 -25.56 -34.65
N ALA A 311 0.17 -25.16 -34.07
CA ALA A 311 0.61 -23.75 -34.04
C ALA A 311 0.70 -23.14 -35.45
N ASP A 312 1.24 -23.87 -36.43
CA ASP A 312 1.28 -23.42 -37.83
C ASP A 312 -0.10 -23.11 -38.43
N VAL A 313 -1.12 -23.89 -38.07
CA VAL A 313 -2.49 -23.72 -38.59
C VAL A 313 -3.13 -22.49 -37.97
N VAL A 314 -2.88 -22.25 -36.68
CA VAL A 314 -3.31 -21.05 -35.96
C VAL A 314 -2.60 -19.80 -36.50
N ASN A 315 -1.28 -19.85 -36.63
CA ASN A 315 -0.47 -18.70 -37.00
C ASN A 315 -0.57 -18.35 -38.50
N GLY A 316 -0.73 -19.35 -39.37
CA GLY A 316 -0.93 -19.15 -40.82
C GLY A 316 -2.35 -18.77 -41.23
N ALA A 317 -3.34 -18.90 -40.33
CA ALA A 317 -4.75 -18.71 -40.67
C ALA A 317 -5.12 -17.25 -41.00
N THR A 318 -6.18 -17.15 -41.80
CA THR A 318 -7.01 -15.95 -41.86
C THR A 318 -8.20 -16.15 -40.92
N TYR A 319 -8.42 -15.19 -40.03
CA TYR A 319 -9.57 -15.17 -39.15
C TYR A 319 -10.69 -14.36 -39.80
N ALA A 320 -11.92 -14.84 -39.66
CA ALA A 320 -13.10 -14.27 -40.30
C ALA A 320 -14.26 -14.21 -39.33
N VAL A 321 -15.09 -13.17 -39.44
CA VAL A 321 -16.35 -13.03 -38.72
C VAL A 321 -17.50 -12.93 -39.71
N THR A 322 -18.56 -13.70 -39.48
CA THR A 322 -19.78 -13.73 -40.30
C THR A 322 -20.98 -13.24 -39.50
N VAL A 323 -22.06 -12.83 -40.18
CA VAL A 323 -23.36 -12.53 -39.56
C VAL A 323 -24.24 -13.77 -39.67
N GLU A 324 -24.34 -14.52 -38.58
CA GLU A 324 -25.16 -15.73 -38.49
C GLU A 324 -26.53 -15.40 -37.89
N GLN A 325 -27.44 -16.38 -37.96
CA GLN A 325 -28.69 -16.37 -37.18
C GLN A 325 -28.43 -16.37 -35.67
N ALA A 326 -29.45 -16.07 -34.86
CA ALA A 326 -29.36 -16.13 -33.39
C ALA A 326 -28.81 -17.48 -32.92
N GLY A 327 -27.71 -17.46 -32.17
CA GLY A 327 -27.03 -18.66 -31.68
C GLY A 327 -25.95 -19.24 -32.61
N GLY A 328 -25.73 -18.67 -33.79
CA GLY A 328 -24.67 -19.06 -34.73
C GLY A 328 -25.11 -20.03 -35.83
N SER A 329 -24.13 -20.55 -36.55
CA SER A 329 -24.32 -21.54 -37.63
C SER A 329 -24.93 -22.84 -37.10
N PRO A 330 -26.02 -23.34 -37.71
CA PRO A 330 -26.70 -24.56 -37.25
C PRO A 330 -25.95 -25.86 -37.61
N ASN A 331 -24.97 -25.80 -38.52
CA ASN A 331 -24.25 -26.98 -39.04
C ASN A 331 -22.72 -26.83 -38.96
N GLY A 332 -22.21 -25.77 -38.31
CA GLY A 332 -20.79 -25.48 -38.23
C GLY A 332 -20.16 -25.17 -39.59
N GLN A 333 -20.90 -24.53 -40.49
CA GLN A 333 -20.43 -23.93 -41.75
C GLN A 333 -21.00 -22.51 -41.87
N PRO A 334 -20.26 -21.51 -42.38
CA PRO A 334 -20.77 -20.15 -42.55
C PRO A 334 -22.12 -20.10 -43.30
N THR A 335 -23.14 -19.43 -42.74
CA THR A 335 -24.40 -19.19 -43.48
C THR A 335 -24.38 -17.87 -44.26
N SER A 336 -23.44 -16.97 -43.96
CA SER A 336 -23.18 -15.74 -44.70
C SER A 336 -21.70 -15.57 -45.08
N ALA A 337 -21.41 -14.61 -45.95
CA ALA A 337 -20.05 -14.26 -46.31
C ALA A 337 -19.32 -13.55 -45.14
N PRO A 338 -17.99 -13.68 -45.01
CA PRO A 338 -17.21 -12.91 -44.05
C PRO A 338 -17.42 -11.40 -44.21
N VAL A 339 -17.88 -10.74 -43.14
CA VAL A 339 -18.06 -9.28 -43.08
C VAL A 339 -16.83 -8.57 -42.52
N PHE A 340 -16.04 -9.26 -41.68
CA PHE A 340 -14.77 -8.79 -41.15
C PHE A 340 -13.71 -9.88 -41.27
N THR A 341 -12.49 -9.53 -41.68
CA THR A 341 -11.37 -10.47 -41.80
C THR A 341 -10.06 -9.86 -41.32
N GLY A 342 -9.09 -10.71 -41.01
CA GLY A 342 -7.76 -10.32 -40.54
C GLY A 342 -6.80 -11.49 -40.50
N LYS A 343 -5.50 -11.19 -40.53
CA LYS A 343 -4.44 -12.17 -40.30
C LYS A 343 -3.79 -11.95 -38.95
N LEU A 344 -3.20 -13.02 -38.42
CA LEU A 344 -2.49 -13.01 -37.16
C LEU A 344 -1.10 -12.39 -37.31
N ILE A 345 -0.72 -11.54 -36.36
CA ILE A 345 0.58 -10.86 -36.28
C ILE A 345 1.20 -11.17 -34.92
N GLU A 346 2.47 -11.55 -34.89
CA GLU A 346 3.21 -11.76 -33.65
C GLU A 346 3.60 -10.39 -33.05
N THR A 347 3.11 -10.09 -31.84
CA THR A 347 3.39 -8.82 -31.14
C THR A 347 4.47 -8.95 -30.07
N VAL A 348 4.72 -10.16 -29.59
CA VAL A 348 5.83 -10.51 -28.70
C VAL A 348 6.41 -11.84 -29.20
N PRO A 349 7.68 -11.91 -29.64
CA PRO A 349 8.31 -13.17 -29.99
C PRO A 349 8.64 -13.99 -28.73
N PRO A 350 8.70 -15.33 -28.81
CA PRO A 350 9.00 -16.16 -27.65
C PRO A 350 10.47 -16.00 -27.25
N VAL A 351 10.75 -15.96 -25.95
CA VAL A 351 12.14 -15.88 -25.45
C VAL A 351 12.89 -17.17 -25.83
N GLN A 352 13.85 -17.05 -26.74
CA GLN A 352 14.67 -18.18 -27.16
C GLN A 352 15.58 -18.63 -25.99
N PRO A 353 15.65 -19.93 -25.68
CA PRO A 353 16.63 -20.44 -24.71
C PRO A 353 18.05 -20.22 -25.23
N ARG A 354 18.96 -19.86 -24.31
CA ARG A 354 20.32 -19.40 -24.59
C ARG A 354 21.37 -20.44 -24.18
#